data_AF-A0A286A673-F1
#
_entry.id   AF-A0A286A673-F1
#
_cell.length_a   1.000
_cell.length_b   1.000
_cell.length_c   1.000
_cell.angle_alpha   90.00
_cell.angle_beta   90.00
_cell.angle_gamma   90.00
#
_symmetry.space_group_name_H-M   'P 1'
#
loop_
_entity.id
_entity.type
_entity.pdbx_description
1 polymer ?
#
loop_
_entity_poly.entity_id
_entity_poly.type
_entity_poly.pdbx_seq_one_letter_code
_entity_poly.pdbx_strand_id
1 'polypeptide(L)'
;MRIPFHSSFFITSLFFLLLACSESFTDSRDGQSYDVVKIGDLTWMAENLNYETETSACPDGDTRNCKRLGRLYTWAEAKTICPEGWRLPTKADFAALISAVNLATSGDAATSRAGNSGVVPNKVGAALKAKDGWFKKR
;
A
#
# COMPACT_ATOMS: atom_id res chain seq x y z
N MET A 1 -22.52 -35.19 49.45
CA MET A 1 -21.29 -35.32 48.65
C MET A 1 -21.00 -33.95 48.03
N ARG A 2 -19.91 -33.30 48.45
CA ARG A 2 -19.55 -31.92 48.07
C ARG A 2 -18.73 -31.96 46.78
N ILE A 3 -19.13 -31.22 45.75
CA ILE A 3 -18.33 -30.99 44.52
C ILE A 3 -17.94 -29.50 44.51
N PRO A 4 -16.66 -29.15 44.33
CA PRO A 4 -16.10 -27.85 44.71
C PRO A 4 -16.29 -26.75 43.66
N PHE A 5 -16.32 -25.50 44.14
CA PHE A 5 -16.10 -24.27 43.38
C PHE A 5 -14.73 -24.30 42.69
N HIS A 6 -14.67 -24.04 41.38
CA HIS A 6 -13.56 -23.34 40.73
C HIS A 6 -14.06 -22.52 39.54
N SER A 7 -13.92 -21.20 39.68
CA SER A 7 -13.59 -20.19 38.68
C SER A 7 -13.67 -20.57 37.19
N SER A 8 -14.54 -19.88 36.43
CA SER A 8 -14.09 -19.15 35.23
C SER A 8 -15.18 -18.23 34.70
N PHE A 9 -15.01 -16.94 34.98
CA PHE A 9 -15.54 -15.84 34.18
C PHE A 9 -14.76 -15.75 32.86
N PHE A 10 -15.28 -14.94 31.93
CA PHE A 10 -14.74 -14.55 30.63
C PHE A 10 -15.18 -15.41 29.43
N ILE A 11 -16.43 -15.15 29.05
CA ILE A 11 -16.82 -15.03 27.65
C ILE A 11 -15.92 -13.96 27.01
N THR A 12 -14.72 -14.33 26.51
CA THR A 12 -13.92 -13.45 25.66
C THR A 12 -13.24 -14.27 24.57
N SER A 13 -14.00 -14.70 23.58
CA SER A 13 -13.45 -14.82 22.22
C SER A 13 -14.58 -14.82 21.19
N LEU A 14 -15.52 -13.90 21.36
CA LEU A 14 -16.15 -13.22 20.25
C LEU A 14 -15.35 -11.92 20.12
N PHE A 15 -14.89 -11.56 18.91
CA PHE A 15 -13.90 -10.49 18.63
C PHE A 15 -12.43 -10.86 18.79
N PHE A 16 -11.94 -11.67 17.85
CA PHE A 16 -10.85 -11.20 17.01
C PHE A 16 -11.15 -11.65 15.58
N LEU A 17 -12.30 -11.21 15.06
CA LEU A 17 -12.40 -11.03 13.61
C LEU A 17 -11.44 -9.87 13.35
N LEU A 18 -10.20 -10.20 12.98
CA LEU A 18 -9.29 -9.27 12.33
C LEU A 18 -10.03 -8.80 11.07
N LEU A 19 -10.84 -7.75 11.22
CA LEU A 19 -11.11 -6.84 10.13
C LEU A 19 -9.74 -6.25 9.79
N ALA A 20 -8.98 -6.96 8.95
CA ALA A 20 -8.08 -6.29 8.05
C ALA A 20 -9.00 -5.48 7.12
N CYS A 21 -9.41 -4.30 7.59
CA CYS A 21 -10.09 -3.37 6.73
C CYS A 21 -9.02 -2.89 5.76
N SER A 22 -9.15 -3.23 4.48
CA SER A 22 -8.41 -2.51 3.44
C SER A 22 -8.81 -1.05 3.61
N GLU A 23 -7.86 -0.20 3.97
CA GLU A 23 -8.09 1.24 4.01
C GLU A 23 -8.01 1.76 2.58
N SER A 24 -8.99 2.57 2.20
CA SER A 24 -9.04 3.18 0.88
C SER A 24 -9.26 4.69 1.00
N PHE A 25 -8.64 5.43 0.10
CA PHE A 25 -8.87 6.86 -0.10
C PHE A 25 -9.76 7.07 -1.32
N THR A 26 -10.86 7.80 -1.17
CA THR A 26 -11.70 8.22 -2.29
C THR A 26 -11.39 9.67 -2.65
N ASP A 27 -10.95 9.89 -3.89
CA ASP A 27 -10.71 11.22 -4.43
C ASP A 27 -12.05 11.92 -4.68
N SER A 28 -12.31 13.00 -3.95
CA SER A 28 -13.56 13.77 -4.05
C SER A 28 -13.77 14.44 -5.40
N ARG A 29 -12.71 14.59 -6.22
CA ARG A 29 -12.77 15.30 -7.51
C ARG A 29 -13.43 14.47 -8.60
N ASP A 30 -13.30 13.14 -8.56
CA ASP A 30 -13.84 12.22 -9.56
C ASP A 30 -14.56 10.99 -8.98
N GLY A 31 -14.59 10.84 -7.65
CA GLY A 31 -15.19 9.71 -6.94
C GLY A 31 -14.38 8.42 -7.02
N GLN A 32 -13.15 8.46 -7.52
CA GLN A 32 -12.32 7.27 -7.67
C GLN A 32 -11.72 6.84 -6.33
N SER A 33 -11.83 5.56 -6.01
CA SER A 33 -11.27 4.99 -4.78
C SER A 33 -9.96 4.26 -5.06
N TYR A 34 -8.97 4.51 -4.23
CA TYR A 34 -7.62 3.96 -4.25
C TYR A 34 -7.39 3.21 -2.94
N ASP A 35 -6.89 1.98 -2.98
CA ASP A 35 -6.36 1.33 -1.80
C ASP A 35 -5.14 2.10 -1.30
N VAL A 36 -4.92 2.10 0.02
CA VAL A 36 -3.76 2.74 0.63
C VAL A 36 -3.02 1.80 1.55
N VAL A 37 -1.72 2.02 1.69
CA VAL A 37 -0.84 1.24 2.57
C VAL A 37 0.00 2.17 3.44
N LYS A 38 -0.03 1.96 4.75
CA LYS A 38 0.85 2.65 5.69
C LYS A 38 2.19 1.91 5.79
N ILE A 39 3.29 2.59 5.47
CA ILE A 39 4.64 2.04 5.56
C ILE A 39 5.55 3.06 6.25
N GLY A 40 6.07 2.68 7.41
CA GLY A 40 6.71 3.63 8.32
C GLY A 40 5.71 4.71 8.74
N ASP A 41 6.10 5.97 8.61
CA ASP A 41 5.28 7.12 9.00
C ASP A 41 4.41 7.68 7.87
N LEU A 42 4.55 7.16 6.65
CA LEU A 42 3.84 7.64 5.47
C LEU A 42 2.76 6.66 5.01
N THR A 43 1.68 7.22 4.47
CA THR A 43 0.62 6.49 3.79
C THR A 43 0.82 6.64 2.29
N TRP A 44 0.82 5.53 1.57
CA TRP A 44 1.06 5.45 0.14
C TRP A 44 -0.20 4.99 -0.57
N MET A 45 -0.48 5.51 -1.76
CA MET A 45 -1.46 4.88 -2.64
C MET A 45 -0.90 3.53 -3.11
N ALA A 46 -1.73 2.50 -3.04
CA ALA A 46 -1.39 1.20 -3.58
C ALA A 46 -1.58 1.15 -5.11
N GLU A 47 -2.36 2.09 -5.65
CA GLU A 47 -2.52 2.31 -7.07
C GLU A 47 -1.93 3.63 -7.57
N ASN A 48 -1.59 3.63 -8.87
CA ASN A 48 -1.19 4.86 -9.55
C ASN A 48 -2.39 5.80 -9.63
N LEU A 49 -2.16 7.08 -9.35
CA LEU A 49 -3.17 8.12 -9.54
C LEU A 49 -3.70 8.08 -10.99
N ASN A 50 -5.02 8.19 -11.12
CA ASN A 50 -5.73 8.02 -12.39
C ASN A 50 -6.86 9.06 -12.53
N TYR A 51 -6.59 10.27 -12.03
CA TYR A 51 -7.42 11.44 -12.20
C TYR A 51 -7.30 12.00 -13.63
N GLU A 52 -8.43 12.20 -14.32
CA GLU A 52 -8.46 12.67 -15.70
C GLU A 52 -8.35 14.20 -15.81
N THR A 53 -7.40 14.65 -16.61
CA THR A 53 -7.22 16.05 -17.04
C THR A 53 -7.22 16.13 -18.57
N GLU A 54 -7.39 17.34 -19.11
CA GLU A 54 -7.31 17.61 -20.55
C GLU A 54 -6.00 17.13 -21.20
N THR A 55 -4.89 17.15 -20.45
CA THR A 55 -3.53 16.84 -20.92
C THR A 55 -2.99 15.49 -20.43
N SER A 56 -3.71 14.81 -19.55
CA SER A 56 -3.36 13.46 -19.10
C SER A 56 -3.60 12.41 -20.19
N ALA A 57 -2.77 11.37 -20.24
CA ALA A 57 -2.84 10.33 -21.26
C ALA A 57 -2.90 8.93 -20.67
N CYS A 58 -3.51 7.99 -21.40
CA CYS A 58 -3.37 6.58 -21.08
C CYS A 58 -2.02 6.05 -21.59
N PRO A 59 -1.35 5.15 -20.84
CA PRO A 59 -0.18 4.46 -21.36
C PRO A 59 -0.48 3.76 -22.69
N ASP A 60 0.42 3.91 -23.67
CA ASP A 60 0.28 3.42 -25.04
C ASP A 60 -0.94 3.95 -25.82
N GLY A 61 -1.60 4.99 -25.31
CA GLY A 61 -2.83 5.53 -25.90
C GLY A 61 -4.06 4.62 -25.75
N ASP A 62 -3.98 3.57 -24.93
CA ASP A 62 -5.07 2.60 -24.74
C ASP A 62 -5.84 2.87 -23.45
N THR A 63 -7.15 3.12 -23.56
CA THR A 63 -8.03 3.38 -22.40
C THR A 63 -8.06 2.24 -21.39
N ARG A 64 -7.79 1.00 -21.81
CA ARG A 64 -7.67 -0.16 -20.92
C ARG A 64 -6.46 -0.04 -19.99
N ASN A 65 -5.41 0.65 -20.43
CA ASN A 65 -4.22 0.89 -19.65
C ASN A 65 -4.43 1.99 -18.60
N CYS A 66 -5.25 3.02 -18.87
CA CYS A 66 -5.65 3.98 -17.83
C CYS A 66 -6.24 3.26 -16.61
N LYS A 67 -7.19 2.35 -16.84
CA LYS A 67 -7.83 1.59 -15.75
C LYS A 67 -6.86 0.63 -15.03
N ARG A 68 -5.84 0.12 -15.73
CA ARG A 68 -4.94 -0.93 -15.23
C ARG A 68 -3.61 -0.43 -14.71
N LEU A 69 -3.15 0.75 -15.10
CA LEU A 69 -1.82 1.28 -14.84
C LEU A 69 -1.87 2.74 -14.36
N GLY A 70 -3.06 3.35 -14.33
CA GLY A 70 -3.24 4.77 -14.09
C GLY A 70 -2.91 5.62 -15.31
N ARG A 71 -2.82 6.93 -15.09
CA ARG A 71 -2.58 7.94 -16.14
C ARG A 71 -1.16 8.45 -16.12
N LEU A 72 -0.72 8.90 -17.29
CA LEU A 72 0.51 9.64 -17.47
C LEU A 72 0.22 11.13 -17.36
N TYR A 73 1.07 11.83 -16.61
CA TYR A 73 1.01 13.26 -16.41
C TYR A 73 2.32 13.90 -16.85
N THR A 74 2.25 15.12 -17.37
CA THR A 74 3.47 15.92 -17.55
C THR A 74 4.09 16.24 -16.19
N TRP A 75 5.38 16.55 -16.15
CA TRP A 75 6.03 16.96 -14.90
C TRP A 75 5.40 18.20 -14.27
N ALA A 76 4.91 19.14 -15.11
CA ALA A 76 4.23 20.33 -14.62
C ALA A 76 2.93 19.97 -13.89
N GLU A 77 2.09 19.11 -14.49
CA GLU A 77 0.84 18.63 -13.89
C GLU A 77 1.10 17.78 -12.64
N ALA A 78 2.06 16.85 -12.69
CA ALA A 78 2.34 15.93 -11.59
C ALA A 78 2.60 16.66 -10.26
N LYS A 79 3.20 17.86 -10.32
CA LYS A 79 3.48 18.68 -9.13
C LYS A 79 2.24 19.30 -8.47
N THR A 80 1.13 19.41 -9.19
CA THR A 80 -0.09 20.09 -8.71
C THR A 80 -1.31 19.20 -8.72
N ILE A 81 -1.24 18.00 -9.31
CA ILE A 81 -2.41 17.15 -9.55
C ILE A 81 -2.76 16.23 -8.38
N CYS A 82 -1.89 16.10 -7.39
CA CYS A 82 -2.19 15.31 -6.20
C CYS A 82 -3.43 15.88 -5.48
N PRO A 83 -4.36 15.04 -5.01
CA PRO A 83 -5.51 15.50 -4.26
C PRO A 83 -5.11 16.13 -2.92
N GLU A 84 -6.03 16.83 -2.27
CA GLU A 84 -5.78 17.46 -0.97
C GLU A 84 -5.25 16.44 0.05
N GLY A 85 -4.21 16.81 0.79
CA GLY A 85 -3.53 15.93 1.74
C GLY A 85 -2.51 14.95 1.11
N TRP A 86 -2.47 14.85 -0.21
CA TRP A 86 -1.52 14.01 -0.95
C TRP A 86 -0.47 14.85 -1.67
N ARG A 87 0.70 14.26 -1.90
CA ARG A 87 1.80 14.90 -2.62
C ARG A 87 2.66 13.88 -3.35
N LEU A 88 3.46 14.36 -4.31
CA LEU A 88 4.53 13.55 -4.87
C LEU A 88 5.55 13.17 -3.78
N PRO A 89 6.02 11.91 -3.77
CA PRO A 89 7.12 11.51 -2.92
C PRO A 89 8.40 12.25 -3.30
N THR A 90 9.12 12.70 -2.28
CA THR A 90 10.49 13.19 -2.39
C THR A 90 11.47 12.04 -2.37
N LYS A 91 12.74 12.33 -2.69
CA LYS A 91 13.83 11.37 -2.53
C LYS A 91 13.96 10.86 -1.08
N ALA A 92 13.69 11.70 -0.09
CA ALA A 92 13.74 11.34 1.33
C ALA A 92 12.63 10.33 1.70
N ASP A 93 11.42 10.51 1.15
CA ASP A 93 10.31 9.58 1.39
C ASP A 93 10.62 8.19 0.84
N PHE A 94 11.21 8.11 -0.36
CA PHE A 94 11.64 6.84 -0.92
C PHE A 94 12.75 6.18 -0.11
N ALA A 95 13.71 6.97 0.41
CA ALA A 95 14.74 6.42 1.29
C ALA A 95 14.16 5.87 2.60
N ALA A 96 13.22 6.60 3.21
CA ALA A 96 12.52 6.18 4.41
C ALA A 96 11.67 4.93 4.17
N LEU A 97 10.98 4.84 3.03
CA LEU A 97 10.23 3.68 2.59
C LEU A 97 11.13 2.43 2.50
N ILE A 98 12.26 2.54 1.80
CA ILE A 98 13.21 1.43 1.65
C ILE A 98 13.72 0.96 3.02
N SER A 99 14.07 1.92 3.88
CA SER A 99 14.53 1.63 5.24
C SER A 99 13.47 0.89 6.06
N ALA A 100 12.22 1.39 6.04
CA ALA A 100 11.10 0.79 6.77
C ALA A 100 10.81 -0.64 6.31
N VAL A 101 10.79 -0.89 5.00
CA VAL A 101 10.56 -2.24 4.45
C VAL A 101 11.70 -3.18 4.83
N ASN A 102 12.96 -2.74 4.74
CA ASN A 102 14.10 -3.57 5.11
C ASN A 102 14.07 -3.94 6.60
N LEU A 103 13.79 -2.97 7.48
CA LEU A 103 13.66 -3.20 8.91
C LEU A 103 12.52 -4.18 9.22
N ALA A 104 11.35 -3.99 8.62
CA ALA A 104 10.21 -4.89 8.80
C ALA A 104 10.55 -6.34 8.39
N THR A 105 11.39 -6.54 7.37
CA THR A 105 11.80 -7.89 6.93
C THR A 105 12.94 -8.50 7.75
N SER A 106 13.60 -7.72 8.61
CA SER A 106 14.70 -8.19 9.46
C SER A 106 14.25 -8.81 10.79
N GLY A 107 12.94 -8.76 11.09
CA GLY A 107 12.31 -9.48 12.21
C GLY A 107 12.15 -10.99 11.98
N ASP A 108 12.33 -11.46 10.74
CA ASP A 108 12.29 -12.88 10.37
C ASP A 108 13.71 -13.40 10.11
N ALA A 109 14.38 -13.84 11.18
CA ALA A 109 15.64 -14.59 11.23
C ALA A 109 16.87 -13.99 10.51
N ALA A 110 17.92 -13.81 11.30
CA ALA A 110 19.28 -13.58 10.85
C ALA A 110 19.71 -14.51 9.70
N THR A 111 20.05 -13.92 8.55
CA THR A 111 21.18 -14.38 7.71
C THR A 111 21.74 -13.17 6.98
N SER A 112 22.71 -12.53 7.62
CA SER A 112 23.77 -11.85 6.89
C SER A 112 24.51 -12.89 6.07
N ARG A 113 24.25 -12.95 4.76
CA ARG A 113 25.24 -13.46 3.80
C ARG A 113 25.60 -12.32 2.87
N ALA A 114 26.77 -11.75 3.15
CA ALA A 114 27.58 -11.07 2.16
C ALA A 114 27.77 -12.04 0.97
N GLY A 115 27.42 -11.57 -0.24
CA GLY A 115 27.62 -12.33 -1.47
C GLY A 115 26.55 -12.05 -2.51
N ASN A 116 26.94 -11.31 -3.54
CA ASN A 116 26.23 -11.03 -4.78
C ASN A 116 25.26 -9.82 -4.78
N SER A 117 25.83 -8.67 -5.14
CA SER A 117 25.11 -7.58 -5.82
C SER A 117 24.48 -8.13 -7.10
N GLY A 118 23.15 -8.17 -7.18
CA GLY A 118 22.49 -8.58 -8.43
C GLY A 118 20.97 -8.69 -8.40
N VAL A 119 20.37 -9.10 -7.28
CA VAL A 119 18.90 -9.14 -7.18
C VAL A 119 18.51 -8.80 -5.75
N VAL A 120 18.16 -7.54 -5.50
CA VAL A 120 17.25 -7.23 -4.39
C VAL A 120 15.90 -7.74 -4.90
N PRO A 121 15.29 -8.81 -4.34
CA PRO A 121 13.89 -9.09 -4.65
C PRO A 121 13.12 -7.79 -4.41
N ASN A 122 12.18 -7.41 -5.28
CA ASN A 122 11.46 -6.15 -5.20
C ASN A 122 10.53 -6.09 -3.97
N LYS A 123 11.12 -6.13 -2.76
CA LYS A 123 10.45 -6.13 -1.47
C LYS A 123 9.69 -4.83 -1.28
N VAL A 124 10.28 -3.72 -1.73
CA VAL A 124 9.71 -2.38 -1.63
C VAL A 124 8.48 -2.23 -2.52
N GLY A 125 8.57 -2.62 -3.80
CA GLY A 125 7.42 -2.61 -4.70
C GLY A 125 6.34 -3.61 -4.28
N ALA A 126 6.71 -4.75 -3.71
CA ALA A 126 5.74 -5.68 -3.13
C ALA A 126 5.04 -5.10 -1.89
N ALA A 127 5.75 -4.31 -1.07
CA ALA A 127 5.18 -3.65 0.10
C ALA A 127 4.26 -2.48 -0.26
N LEU A 128 4.57 -1.74 -1.33
CA LEU A 128 3.73 -0.66 -1.85
C LEU A 128 2.42 -1.16 -2.48
N LYS A 129 2.37 -2.43 -2.88
CA LYS A 129 1.17 -3.00 -3.46
C LYS A 129 0.21 -3.48 -2.37
N ALA A 130 -1.06 -3.07 -2.44
CA ALA A 130 -2.11 -3.65 -1.61
C ALA A 130 -2.14 -5.17 -1.76
N LYS A 131 -2.14 -5.89 -0.63
CA LYS A 131 -2.13 -7.37 -0.60
C LYS A 131 -3.43 -7.95 -1.18
N ASP A 132 -4.49 -7.17 -1.15
CA ASP A 132 -5.82 -7.52 -1.64
C ASP A 132 -6.24 -6.64 -2.83
N GLY A 133 -5.32 -6.37 -3.77
CA GLY A 133 -5.61 -5.51 -4.92
C GLY A 133 -4.69 -5.73 -6.12
N TRP A 134 -5.21 -5.45 -7.31
CA TRP A 134 -4.60 -5.54 -8.66
C TRP A 134 -4.41 -6.91 -9.33
N PHE A 135 -4.31 -8.01 -8.58
CA PHE A 135 -4.48 -9.34 -9.16
C PHE A 135 -5.37 -10.18 -8.26
N LYS A 136 -6.70 -10.15 -8.50
CA LYS A 136 -7.44 -11.40 -8.31
C LYS A 136 -6.75 -12.42 -9.21
N LYS A 137 -5.93 -13.30 -8.64
CA LYS A 137 -5.64 -14.57 -9.33
C LYS A 137 -7.01 -15.19 -9.58
N ARG A 138 -7.41 -15.29 -10.84
CA ARG A 138 -8.44 -16.25 -11.22
C ARG A 138 -7.95 -17.65 -10.90
#